data_AF-A0A943NSE5-F1
#
_entry.id   AF-A0A943NSE5-F1
#
_cell.length_a   1.000
_cell.length_b   1.000
_cell.length_c   1.000
_cell.angle_alpha   90.00
_cell.angle_beta   90.00
_cell.angle_gamma   90.00
#
_symmetry.space_group_name_H-M   'P 1'
#
loop_
_entity.id
_entity.type
_entity.pdbx_description
1 polymer ?
#
loop_
_entity_poly.entity_id
_entity_poly.type
_entity_poly.pdbx_seq_one_letter_code
_entity_poly.pdbx_strand_id
1 'polypeptide(L)'
;VKLALRASLPVSAGGYAIPKVELNKEVRIQQLKSRVFTEKTRAIDLLLSKGNYDADTNRQAAIEYNGAVHELAEVSTRDYRRNNELVSAGTMEFVIGKAEYDDIVFMDNMFNSIRNQLEIPRRHTSSDRRKMERAKRIKLWSELEKLC
;
A
#
# COMPACT_ATOMS: atom_id res chain seq x y z
N VAL A 1 -4.33 2.35 11.26
CA VAL A 1 -3.58 1.26 11.95
C VAL A 1 -3.90 -0.15 11.42
N LYS A 2 -5.17 -0.56 11.28
CA LYS A 2 -5.56 -1.92 10.85
C LYS A 2 -4.90 -2.37 9.53
N LEU A 3 -4.88 -1.48 8.53
CA LEU A 3 -4.24 -1.76 7.24
C LEU A 3 -2.73 -2.03 7.35
N ALA A 4 -2.02 -1.28 8.20
CA ALA A 4 -0.59 -1.51 8.46
C ALA A 4 -0.33 -2.88 9.10
N LEU A 5 -1.19 -3.32 10.01
CA LEU A 5 -1.10 -4.65 10.61
C LEU A 5 -1.31 -5.75 9.55
N ARG A 6 -2.32 -5.60 8.69
CA ARG A 6 -2.52 -6.53 7.56
C ARG A 6 -1.31 -6.57 6.63
N ALA A 7 -0.71 -5.42 6.33
CA ALA A 7 0.47 -5.33 5.45
C ALA A 7 1.72 -6.00 6.07
N SER A 8 2.02 -5.69 7.33
CA SER A 8 3.29 -6.07 7.99
C SER A 8 3.30 -7.48 8.56
N LEU A 9 2.19 -7.95 9.13
CA LEU A 9 2.17 -9.24 9.83
C LEU A 9 2.57 -10.40 8.91
N PRO A 10 3.21 -11.45 9.47
CA PRO A 10 3.58 -12.60 8.68
C PRO A 10 2.33 -13.33 8.17
N VAL A 11 2.48 -14.01 7.05
CA VAL A 11 1.44 -14.84 6.43
C VAL A 11 0.94 -15.96 7.34
N SER A 12 1.78 -16.40 8.30
CA SER A 12 1.40 -17.35 9.35
C SER A 12 0.38 -16.78 10.33
N ALA A 13 0.30 -15.46 10.46
CA ALA A 13 -0.67 -14.71 11.24
C ALA A 13 -1.77 -14.07 10.37
N GLY A 14 -1.81 -14.36 9.06
CA GLY A 14 -2.82 -13.81 8.15
C GLY A 14 -2.48 -12.44 7.57
N GLY A 15 -1.26 -11.93 7.74
CA GLY A 15 -0.82 -10.71 7.05
C GLY A 15 -0.21 -10.97 5.67
N TYR A 16 0.30 -9.90 5.04
CA TYR A 16 0.92 -9.90 3.71
C TYR A 16 2.45 -9.96 3.74
N ALA A 17 3.06 -9.91 4.93
CA ALA A 17 4.49 -10.02 5.15
C ALA A 17 5.31 -9.03 4.29
N ILE A 18 4.87 -7.77 4.24
CA ILE A 18 5.66 -6.69 3.64
C ILE A 18 6.80 -6.32 4.62
N PRO A 19 8.08 -6.34 4.18
CA PRO A 19 9.22 -6.19 5.09
C PRO A 19 9.26 -4.87 5.85
N LYS A 20 8.93 -3.76 5.18
CA LYS A 20 8.92 -2.43 5.78
C LYS A 20 7.62 -1.71 5.46
N VAL A 21 6.93 -1.31 6.52
CA VAL A 21 5.63 -0.65 6.50
C VAL A 21 5.73 0.58 7.39
N GLU A 22 5.60 1.77 6.81
CA GLU A 22 5.70 3.04 7.52
C GLU A 22 4.34 3.75 7.45
N LEU A 23 3.82 4.15 8.62
CA LEU A 23 2.56 4.88 8.74
C LEU A 23 2.79 6.38 8.65
N ASN A 24 1.92 7.09 7.94
CA ASN A 24 1.92 8.55 7.85
C ASN A 24 3.30 9.12 7.50
N LYS A 25 4.03 8.43 6.62
CA LYS A 25 5.41 8.79 6.30
C LYS A 25 5.41 10.06 5.48
N GLU A 26 6.15 11.06 5.94
CA GLU A 26 6.44 12.23 5.13
C GLU A 26 7.52 11.91 4.07
N VAL A 27 7.18 12.15 2.81
CA VAL A 27 8.05 11.94 1.66
C VAL A 27 8.21 13.26 0.93
N ARG A 28 9.45 13.61 0.58
CA ARG A 28 9.77 14.78 -0.24
C ARG A 28 9.69 14.36 -1.70
N ILE A 29 8.87 15.06 -2.46
CA ILE A 29 8.64 14.74 -3.87
C ILE A 29 8.86 16.00 -4.70
N GLN A 30 9.54 15.83 -5.83
CA GLN A 30 9.75 16.92 -6.77
C GLN A 30 8.43 17.34 -7.43
N GLN A 31 8.16 18.64 -7.45
CA GLN A 31 7.01 19.19 -8.16
C GLN A 31 7.26 19.21 -9.66
N LEU A 32 6.39 18.57 -10.43
CA LEU A 32 6.50 18.50 -11.89
C LEU A 32 6.10 19.82 -12.60
N LYS A 33 5.50 20.79 -11.89
CA LYS A 33 5.00 22.04 -12.46
C LYS A 33 6.02 23.19 -12.45
N SER A 34 7.15 23.03 -11.76
CA SER A 34 8.11 24.12 -11.58
C SER A 34 9.30 23.97 -12.54
N ARG A 35 9.74 25.10 -13.12
CA ARG A 35 11.01 25.18 -13.86
C ARG A 35 12.22 25.12 -12.93
N VAL A 36 12.02 25.35 -11.64
CA VAL A 36 13.03 25.26 -10.58
C VAL A 36 12.76 23.99 -9.78
N PHE A 37 13.81 23.25 -9.43
CA PHE A 37 13.67 22.08 -8.56
C PHE A 37 13.06 22.53 -7.23
N THR A 38 11.80 22.16 -7.01
CA THR A 38 11.02 22.51 -5.83
C THR A 38 10.44 21.23 -5.28
N GLU A 39 10.68 20.99 -4.00
CA GLU A 39 10.18 19.81 -3.30
C GLU A 39 8.90 20.15 -2.57
N LYS A 40 7.99 19.18 -2.49
CA LYS A 40 6.81 19.22 -1.64
C LYS A 40 6.81 18.02 -0.72
N THR A 41 6.62 18.26 0.58
CA THR A 41 6.39 17.19 1.55
C THR A 41 4.98 16.64 1.42
N ARG A 42 4.85 15.32 1.41
CA ARG A 42 3.59 14.59 1.38
C ARG A 42 3.55 13.58 2.51
N ALA A 43 2.50 13.61 3.33
CA ALA A 43 2.20 12.52 4.24
C ALA A 43 1.49 11.41 3.45
N ILE A 44 2.02 10.20 3.51
CA ILE A 44 1.44 8.99 2.90
C ILE A 44 0.91 8.11 4.02
N ASP A 45 -0.36 7.73 3.96
CA ASP A 45 -1.01 6.88 4.96
C ASP A 45 -0.20 5.60 5.26
N LEU A 46 0.20 4.91 4.19
CA LEU A 46 1.05 3.72 4.29
C LEU A 46 2.10 3.67 3.19
N LEU A 47 3.37 3.75 3.57
CA LEU A 47 4.50 3.56 2.67
C LEU A 47 5.10 2.16 2.85
N LEU A 48 5.27 1.45 1.74
CA LEU A 48 5.72 0.07 1.69
C LEU A 48 7.05 -0.03 0.93
N SER A 49 7.99 -0.80 1.47
CA SER A 49 9.29 -1.05 0.83
C SER A 49 9.89 -2.42 1.19
N LYS A 50 10.91 -2.82 0.43
CA LYS A 50 11.61 -4.12 0.58
C LYS A 50 12.51 -4.19 1.82
N GLY A 51 12.77 -3.08 2.51
CA GLY A 51 13.45 -3.04 3.81
C GLY A 51 14.95 -2.74 3.77
N ASN A 52 15.68 -3.03 2.69
CA ASN A 52 17.08 -2.62 2.56
C ASN A 52 17.17 -1.18 2.06
N TYR A 53 17.74 -0.33 2.90
CA TYR A 53 18.04 1.09 2.65
C TYR A 53 19.26 1.30 1.74
N ASP A 54 19.59 0.36 0.86
CA ASP A 54 20.61 0.62 -0.18
C ASP A 54 19.95 1.38 -1.32
N ALA A 55 19.94 2.69 -1.12
CA ALA A 55 20.08 3.86 -2.00
C ALA A 55 19.79 3.83 -3.52
N ASP A 56 19.31 2.75 -4.14
CA ASP A 56 19.25 2.69 -5.62
C ASP A 56 18.03 1.98 -6.22
N THR A 57 17.02 1.65 -5.41
CA THR A 57 15.72 1.26 -5.96
C THR A 57 14.64 2.21 -5.46
N ASN A 58 14.32 3.20 -6.30
CA ASN A 58 13.21 4.15 -6.14
C ASN A 58 11.83 3.46 -6.07
N ARG A 59 11.74 2.12 -6.01
CA ARG A 59 10.48 1.39 -6.09
C ARG A 59 9.84 1.22 -4.72
N GLN A 60 8.92 2.11 -4.44
CA GLN A 60 8.04 2.06 -3.28
C GLN A 60 6.60 1.83 -3.73
N ALA A 61 5.77 1.42 -2.79
CA ALA A 61 4.32 1.44 -2.98
C ALA A 61 3.69 2.27 -1.85
N ALA A 62 2.80 3.17 -2.23
CA ALA A 62 1.98 3.95 -1.31
C ALA A 62 0.57 3.37 -1.31
N ILE A 63 -0.06 3.27 -0.14
CA ILE A 63 -1.50 3.02 -0.05
C ILE A 63 -2.15 4.19 0.67
N GLU A 64 -3.11 4.81 0.01
CA GLU A 64 -4.02 5.81 0.58
C GLU A 64 -5.35 5.12 0.92
N TYR A 65 -5.89 5.37 2.12
CA TYR A 65 -7.16 4.81 2.54
C TYR A 65 -8.23 5.89 2.71
N ASN A 66 -9.14 5.97 1.73
CA ASN A 66 -10.19 7.00 1.68
C ASN A 66 -11.48 6.61 2.45
N GLY A 67 -11.46 5.50 3.21
CA GLY A 67 -12.58 5.10 4.07
C GLY A 67 -13.91 4.97 3.32
N ALA A 68 -14.99 5.47 3.91
CA ALA A 68 -16.33 5.52 3.30
C ALA A 68 -16.65 6.90 2.67
N VAL A 69 -15.63 7.73 2.42
CA VAL A 69 -15.86 9.09 1.92
C VAL A 69 -16.21 9.02 0.43
N HIS A 70 -17.41 9.51 0.08
CA HIS A 70 -17.80 9.71 -1.31
C HIS A 70 -16.96 10.85 -1.91
N GLU A 71 -16.05 10.54 -2.84
CA GLU A 71 -15.27 11.56 -3.54
C GLU A 71 -16.19 12.43 -4.41
N LEU A 72 -16.22 13.73 -4.11
CA LEU A 72 -16.83 14.75 -4.95
C LEU A 72 -15.98 14.93 -6.23
N ALA A 73 -16.64 15.13 -7.37
CA ALA A 73 -16.02 15.20 -8.69
C ALA A 73 -14.93 16.30 -8.86
N GLU A 74 -14.83 17.25 -7.93
CA GLU A 74 -13.83 18.34 -7.95
C GLU A 74 -12.41 17.92 -7.51
N VAL A 75 -12.21 16.71 -6.97
CA VAL A 75 -10.90 16.24 -6.45
C VAL A 75 -9.99 15.68 -7.57
N SER A 76 -10.58 15.25 -8.69
CA SER A 76 -9.92 14.49 -9.77
C SER A 76 -8.63 15.12 -10.35
N THR A 77 -8.57 16.44 -10.56
CA THR A 77 -7.38 17.07 -11.17
C THR A 77 -6.19 17.15 -10.22
N ARG A 78 -6.43 17.26 -8.91
CA ARG A 78 -5.38 17.26 -7.89
C ARG A 78 -4.79 15.87 -7.75
N ASP A 79 -5.61 14.84 -7.92
CA ASP A 79 -5.22 13.43 -7.75
C ASP A 79 -4.35 12.93 -8.90
N TYR A 80 -4.63 13.32 -10.15
CA TYR A 80 -3.74 12.95 -11.27
C TYR A 80 -2.34 13.55 -11.13
N ARG A 81 -2.25 14.81 -10.69
CA ARG A 81 -0.93 15.45 -10.46
C ARG A 81 -0.20 14.78 -9.30
N ARG A 82 -0.91 14.48 -8.21
CA ARG A 82 -0.38 13.75 -7.05
C ARG A 82 0.20 12.40 -7.48
N ASN A 83 -0.57 11.61 -8.20
CA ASN A 83 -0.14 10.30 -8.66
C ASN A 83 1.10 10.40 -9.57
N ASN A 84 1.10 11.35 -10.52
CA ASN A 84 2.25 11.54 -11.42
C ASN A 84 3.53 11.96 -10.67
N GLU A 85 3.41 12.82 -9.65
CA GLU A 85 4.54 13.21 -8.78
C GLU A 85 5.12 11.97 -8.06
N LEU A 86 4.26 11.12 -7.48
CA LEU A 86 4.69 9.88 -6.80
C LEU A 86 5.35 8.89 -7.77
N VAL A 87 4.73 8.66 -8.93
CA VAL A 87 5.26 7.77 -9.96
C VAL A 87 6.63 8.26 -10.44
N SER A 88 6.83 9.57 -10.57
CA SER A 88 8.14 10.15 -10.95
C SER A 88 9.22 9.92 -9.89
N ALA A 89 8.83 9.81 -8.62
CA ALA A 89 9.70 9.42 -7.52
C ALA A 89 9.83 7.88 -7.36
N GLY A 90 9.30 7.10 -8.32
CA GLY A 90 9.29 5.63 -8.32
C GLY A 90 8.30 4.99 -7.35
N THR A 91 7.42 5.79 -6.74
CA THR A 91 6.38 5.31 -5.83
C THR A 91 5.08 5.05 -6.59
N MET A 92 4.61 3.81 -6.57
CA MET A 92 3.30 3.45 -7.14
C MET A 92 2.21 3.64 -6.08
N GLU A 93 1.20 4.46 -6.38
CA GLU A 93 0.09 4.72 -5.45
C GLU A 93 -1.11 3.80 -5.69
N PHE A 94 -1.65 3.27 -4.60
CA PHE A 94 -2.91 2.53 -4.56
C PHE A 94 -3.87 3.31 -3.66
N VAL A 95 -5.03 3.70 -4.20
CA VAL A 95 -6.09 4.35 -3.42
C VAL A 95 -7.21 3.34 -3.21
N ILE A 96 -7.62 3.13 -1.96
CA ILE A 96 -8.67 2.15 -1.62
C ILE A 96 -9.69 2.75 -0.65
N GLY A 97 -10.96 2.37 -0.83
CA GLY A 97 -12.03 2.67 0.11
C GLY A 97 -12.31 1.49 1.05
N LYS A 98 -13.38 1.62 1.85
CA LYS A 98 -13.83 0.56 2.76
C LYS A 98 -14.23 -0.72 2.02
N ALA A 99 -14.85 -0.61 0.85
CA ALA A 99 -15.29 -1.75 0.05
C ALA A 99 -14.11 -2.60 -0.42
N GLU A 100 -13.07 -1.97 -0.99
CA GLU A 100 -11.85 -2.65 -1.41
C GLU A 100 -11.08 -3.20 -0.22
N TYR A 101 -11.05 -2.47 0.90
CA TYR A 101 -10.43 -2.93 2.14
C TYR A 101 -11.08 -4.23 2.66
N ASP A 102 -12.41 -4.33 2.64
CA ASP A 102 -13.14 -5.50 3.12
C ASP A 102 -13.08 -6.70 2.16
N ASP A 103 -12.86 -6.45 0.87
CA ASP A 103 -12.71 -7.51 -0.12
C ASP A 103 -11.32 -8.19 0.00
N ILE A 104 -11.31 -9.36 0.62
CA ILE A 104 -10.11 -10.20 0.77
C ILE A 104 -9.49 -10.57 -0.59
N VAL A 105 -10.29 -10.79 -1.63
CA VAL A 105 -9.78 -11.15 -2.96
C VAL A 105 -9.11 -9.94 -3.61
N PHE A 106 -9.75 -8.77 -3.54
CA PHE A 106 -9.16 -7.52 -4.00
C PHE A 106 -7.82 -7.26 -3.29
N MET A 107 -7.80 -7.35 -1.96
CA MET A 107 -6.60 -7.12 -1.16
C MET A 107 -5.50 -8.14 -1.49
N ASP A 108 -5.83 -9.42 -1.70
CA ASP A 108 -4.86 -10.43 -2.13
C ASP A 108 -4.23 -10.07 -3.48
N ASN A 109 -5.04 -9.63 -4.45
CA ASN A 109 -4.55 -9.22 -5.77
C ASN A 109 -3.72 -7.94 -5.70
N MET A 110 -4.16 -6.94 -4.95
CA MET A 110 -3.45 -5.68 -4.74
C MET A 110 -2.09 -5.92 -4.10
N PHE A 111 -2.01 -6.73 -3.03
CA PHE A 111 -0.74 -7.05 -2.39
C PHE A 111 0.18 -7.90 -3.27
N ASN A 112 -0.35 -8.71 -4.20
CA ASN A 112 0.48 -9.35 -5.22
C ASN A 112 1.09 -8.31 -6.19
N SER A 113 0.33 -7.30 -6.60
CA SER A 113 0.84 -6.19 -7.42
C SER A 113 1.89 -5.37 -6.68
N ILE A 114 1.64 -5.04 -5.41
CA ILE A 114 2.61 -4.36 -4.54
C ILE A 114 3.90 -5.17 -4.43
N ARG A 115 3.82 -6.49 -4.21
CA ARG A 115 5.03 -7.33 -4.14
C ARG A 115 5.83 -7.32 -5.45
N ASN A 116 5.15 -7.29 -6.60
CA ASN A 116 5.84 -7.17 -7.89
C ASN A 116 6.52 -5.79 -8.01
N GLN A 117 5.84 -4.69 -7.63
CA GLN A 117 6.42 -3.34 -7.62
C GLN A 117 7.67 -3.26 -6.73
N LEU A 118 7.60 -3.86 -5.54
CA LEU A 118 8.69 -3.90 -4.57
C LEU A 118 9.76 -4.95 -4.89
N GLU A 119 9.65 -5.66 -6.02
CA GLU A 119 10.56 -6.72 -6.44
C GLU A 119 10.80 -7.76 -5.34
N ILE A 120 9.72 -8.08 -4.61
CA ILE A 120 9.72 -9.11 -3.58
C ILE A 120 9.36 -10.43 -4.29
N PRO A 121 10.19 -11.48 -4.18
CA PRO A 121 9.91 -12.76 -4.82
C PRO A 121 8.52 -13.28 -4.52
N ARG A 122 7.89 -13.87 -5.56
CA ARG A 122 6.61 -14.55 -5.41
C ARG A 122 6.76 -15.74 -4.48
N ARG A 123 5.77 -15.96 -3.64
CA ARG A 123 5.73 -17.12 -2.73
C ARG A 123 5.14 -18.31 -3.48
N HIS A 124 5.98 -19.25 -3.88
CA HIS A 124 5.54 -20.52 -4.43
C HIS A 124 5.00 -21.40 -3.30
N THR A 125 3.69 -21.57 -3.24
CA THR A 125 3.00 -22.33 -2.19
C THR A 125 1.94 -23.26 -2.81
N SER A 126 1.76 -24.42 -2.19
CA SER A 126 0.73 -25.39 -2.61
C SER A 126 -0.67 -24.78 -2.54
N SER A 127 -1.61 -25.37 -3.28
CA SER A 127 -3.02 -24.93 -3.27
C SER A 127 -3.61 -24.96 -1.85
N ASP A 128 -3.35 -26.03 -1.10
CA ASP A 128 -3.86 -26.17 0.28
C ASP A 128 -3.25 -25.14 1.22
N ARG A 129 -1.95 -24.85 1.07
CA ARG A 129 -1.31 -23.79 1.85
C ARG A 129 -1.94 -22.43 1.54
N ARG A 130 -2.25 -22.13 0.28
CA ARG A 130 -2.94 -20.88 -0.11
C ARG A 130 -4.33 -20.78 0.51
N LYS A 131 -5.10 -21.87 0.54
CA LYS A 131 -6.41 -21.93 1.21
C LYS A 131 -6.28 -21.64 2.71
N MET A 132 -5.30 -22.25 3.38
CA MET A 132 -5.04 -22.01 4.81
C MET A 132 -4.64 -20.57 5.08
N GLU A 133 -3.75 -19.99 4.27
CA GLU A 133 -3.32 -18.59 4.43
C GLU A 133 -4.48 -17.62 4.18
N ARG A 134 -5.37 -17.90 3.22
CA ARG A 134 -6.59 -17.11 3.00
C ARG A 134 -7.55 -17.18 4.20
N ALA A 135 -7.75 -18.35 4.79
CA ALA A 135 -8.57 -18.49 6.00
C ALA A 135 -7.99 -17.67 7.17
N LYS A 136 -6.65 -17.64 7.30
CA LYS A 136 -5.97 -16.79 8.29
C LYS A 136 -6.13 -15.30 8.01
N ARG A 137 -6.10 -14.86 6.75
CA ARG A 137 -6.38 -13.46 6.37
C ARG A 137 -7.80 -13.05 6.75
N ILE A 138 -8.78 -13.89 6.47
CA ILE A 138 -10.19 -13.65 6.84
C ILE A 138 -10.31 -13.52 8.36
N LYS A 139 -9.68 -14.43 9.11
CA LYS A 139 -9.66 -14.39 10.57
C LYS A 139 -9.02 -13.10 11.09
N LEU A 140 -7.83 -12.75 10.60
CA LEU A 140 -7.13 -11.52 10.99
C LEU A 140 -7.99 -10.29 10.70
N TRP A 141 -8.58 -10.18 9.51
CA TRP A 141 -9.48 -9.08 9.17
C TRP A 141 -10.64 -8.99 10.17
N SER A 142 -11.32 -10.09 10.46
CA SER A 142 -12.42 -10.12 11.43
C SER A 142 -11.99 -9.71 12.84
N GLU A 143 -10.80 -10.10 13.27
CA GLU A 143 -10.24 -9.70 14.57
C GLU A 143 -9.91 -8.22 14.62
N LEU A 144 -9.29 -7.67 13.56
CA LEU A 144 -8.97 -6.26 13.46
C LEU A 144 -10.23 -5.39 13.39
N GLU A 145 -11.30 -5.85 12.76
CA GLU A 145 -12.56 -5.11 12.68
C GLU A 145 -13.28 -5.00 14.03
N LYS A 146 -12.97 -5.87 15.00
CA LYS A 146 -13.45 -5.76 16.38
C LYS A 146 -12.69 -4.73 17.22
N LEU A 147 -11.53 -4.29 16.75
CA LEU A 147 -10.77 -3.22 17.40
C LEU A 147 -11.41 -1.89 17.01
N CYS A 148 -11.86 -1.14 18.02
CA CYS A 148 -12.37 0.23 17.88
C CYS A 148 -11.29 1.16 17.32
#